data_AF-A0A847TJ07-F1
#
_entry.id   AF-A0A847TJ07-F1
#
_cell.length_a   1.000
_cell.length_b   1.000
_cell.length_c   1.000
_cell.angle_alpha   90.00
_cell.angle_beta   90.00
_cell.angle_gamma   90.00
#
_symmetry.space_group_name_H-M   'P 1'
#
loop_
_entity.id
_entity.type
_entity.pdbx_description
1 polymer ?
#
loop_
_entity_poly.entity_id
_entity_poly.type
_entity_poly.pdbx_seq_one_letter_code
_entity_poly.pdbx_strand_id
1 'polypeptide(L)'
;MNISDYIESGIIERYVLGLTSPDQEEELLHLRLIYPLLDIEITAAELRIEDKLQEEGQVPPDELRTLVLQRFRTDKRKEEQAWRNYNTHRPTNPGNTYVHLEPFWNRRITVSIWWRCGFIAMAVLTMSLAASTWYFHQRAQQLEEVLIKLKVAAITHSTDITH
;
A
#
# COMPACT_ATOMS: atom_id res chain seq x y z
N MET A 1 27.42 -26.15 -22.14
CA MET A 1 27.71 -26.14 -20.70
C MET A 1 26.70 -27.06 -20.02
N ASN A 2 27.13 -27.96 -19.15
CA ASN A 2 26.22 -28.70 -18.28
C ASN A 2 25.97 -27.83 -17.03
N ILE A 3 24.71 -27.60 -16.68
CA ILE A 3 24.34 -26.73 -15.55
C ILE A 3 24.77 -27.32 -14.21
N SER A 4 24.82 -28.65 -14.10
CA SER A 4 25.30 -29.34 -12.90
C SER A 4 26.78 -29.08 -12.67
N ASP A 5 27.61 -29.19 -13.71
CA ASP A 5 29.05 -28.91 -13.63
C ASP A 5 29.31 -27.43 -13.26
N TYR A 6 28.43 -26.52 -13.70
CA TYR A 6 28.51 -25.10 -13.35
C TYR A 6 28.19 -24.85 -11.87
N ILE A 7 27.19 -25.55 -11.32
CA ILE A 7 26.87 -25.50 -9.88
C ILE A 7 28.04 -26.05 -9.07
N GLU A 8 28.61 -27.20 -9.47
CA GLU A 8 29.74 -27.84 -8.78
C GLU A 8 31.05 -27.03 -8.87
N SER A 9 31.17 -26.12 -9.84
CA SER A 9 32.36 -25.30 -10.04
C SER A 9 32.63 -24.29 -8.91
N GLY A 10 31.67 -24.06 -8.02
CA GLY A 10 31.81 -23.13 -6.89
C GLY A 10 31.71 -21.65 -7.28
N ILE A 11 31.26 -21.34 -8.51
CA ILE A 11 31.04 -19.95 -8.95
C ILE A 11 29.94 -19.28 -8.12
N ILE A 12 28.93 -20.04 -7.69
CA ILE A 12 27.79 -19.54 -6.90
C ILE A 12 28.26 -19.08 -5.52
N GLU A 13 29.05 -19.87 -4.80
CA GLU A 13 29.60 -19.50 -3.49
C GLU A 13 30.51 -18.27 -3.60
N ARG A 14 31.34 -18.23 -4.63
CA ARG A 14 32.19 -17.06 -4.90
C ARG A 14 31.36 -15.82 -5.19
N TYR A 15 30.23 -15.98 -5.90
CA TYR A 15 29.32 -14.89 -6.20
C TYR A 15 28.65 -14.35 -4.94
N VAL A 16 28.11 -15.24 -4.10
CA VAL A 16 27.48 -14.87 -2.81
C VAL A 16 28.47 -14.14 -1.90
N LEU A 17 29.74 -14.54 -1.91
CA LEU A 17 30.81 -13.90 -1.12
C LEU A 17 31.38 -12.63 -1.77
N GLY A 18 30.97 -12.26 -2.98
CA GLY A 18 31.50 -11.10 -3.72
C GLY A 18 32.93 -11.28 -4.23
N LEU A 19 33.37 -12.51 -4.48
CA LEU A 19 34.72 -12.90 -4.94
C LEU A 19 34.75 -13.27 -6.44
N THR A 20 33.67 -13.00 -7.15
CA THR A 20 33.50 -13.32 -8.57
C THR A 20 34.00 -12.17 -9.44
N SER A 21 34.59 -12.49 -10.61
CA SER A 21 35.00 -11.45 -11.57
C SER A 21 33.76 -10.86 -12.26
N PRO A 22 33.83 -9.61 -12.76
CA PRO A 22 32.69 -8.99 -13.46
C PRO A 22 32.15 -9.84 -14.62
N ASP A 23 33.05 -10.48 -15.38
CA ASP A 23 32.66 -11.34 -16.50
C ASP A 23 31.87 -12.59 -16.03
N GLN A 24 32.25 -13.17 -14.89
CA GLN A 24 31.58 -14.34 -14.32
C GLN A 24 30.23 -13.98 -13.68
N GLU A 25 30.12 -12.78 -13.12
CA GLU A 25 28.85 -12.26 -12.61
C GLU A 25 27.86 -12.02 -13.76
N GLU A 26 28.30 -11.43 -14.87
CA GLU A 26 27.45 -11.23 -16.04
C GLU A 26 26.98 -12.57 -16.64
N GLU A 27 27.87 -13.57 -16.71
CA GLU A 27 27.52 -14.92 -17.14
C GLU A 27 26.47 -15.55 -16.21
N LEU A 28 26.67 -15.47 -14.90
CA LEU A 28 25.70 -16.00 -13.92
C LEU A 28 24.34 -15.33 -14.07
N LEU A 29 24.30 -14.00 -14.21
CA LEU A 29 23.06 -13.25 -14.40
C LEU A 29 22.33 -13.65 -15.68
N HIS A 30 23.06 -13.88 -16.78
CA HIS A 30 22.48 -14.41 -18.01
C HIS A 30 21.93 -15.83 -17.82
N LEU A 31 22.67 -16.70 -17.14
CA LEU A 31 22.25 -18.08 -16.91
C LEU A 31 21.02 -18.16 -16.00
N ARG A 32 20.87 -17.25 -15.03
CA ARG A 32 19.67 -17.16 -14.17
C ARG A 32 18.38 -16.91 -14.95
N LEU A 33 18.45 -16.18 -16.06
CA LEU A 33 17.29 -15.97 -16.94
C LEU A 33 16.83 -17.24 -17.64
N ILE A 34 17.75 -18.19 -17.86
CA ILE A 34 17.51 -19.42 -18.62
C ILE A 34 17.21 -20.59 -17.68
N TYR A 35 17.86 -20.64 -16.52
CA TYR A 35 17.80 -21.75 -15.57
C TYR A 35 17.39 -21.26 -14.17
N PRO A 36 16.10 -21.33 -13.80
CA PRO A 36 15.63 -20.95 -12.46
C PRO A 36 16.18 -21.87 -11.35
N LEU A 37 16.73 -23.03 -11.70
CA LEU A 37 17.44 -23.91 -10.76
C LEU A 37 18.62 -23.19 -10.07
N LEU A 38 19.26 -22.24 -10.76
CA LEU A 38 20.35 -21.47 -10.18
C LEU A 38 19.89 -20.58 -9.03
N ASP A 39 18.67 -20.04 -9.06
CA ASP A 39 18.15 -19.25 -7.93
C ASP A 39 17.99 -20.11 -6.68
N ILE A 40 17.54 -21.36 -6.84
CA ILE A 40 17.41 -22.32 -5.73
C ILE A 40 18.79 -22.62 -5.13
N GLU A 41 19.79 -22.84 -5.98
CA GLU A 41 21.15 -23.12 -5.50
C GLU A 41 21.82 -21.90 -4.87
N ILE A 42 21.59 -20.69 -5.41
CA ILE A 42 22.07 -19.44 -4.82
C ILE A 42 21.49 -19.28 -3.40
N THR A 43 20.18 -19.46 -3.22
CA THR A 43 19.55 -19.40 -1.90
C THR A 43 20.07 -20.50 -0.96
N ALA A 44 20.29 -21.71 -1.47
CA ALA A 44 20.88 -22.78 -0.68
C ALA A 44 22.32 -22.46 -0.24
N ALA A 45 23.12 -21.85 -1.11
CA ALA A 45 24.47 -21.39 -0.81
C ALA A 45 24.47 -20.24 0.22
N GLU A 46 23.57 -19.27 0.07
CA GLU A 46 23.37 -18.17 1.03
C GLU A 46 23.07 -18.71 2.43
N LEU A 47 22.12 -19.64 2.56
CA LEU A 47 21.76 -20.24 3.84
C LEU A 47 22.93 -21.02 4.46
N ARG A 48 23.65 -21.82 3.65
CA ARG A 48 24.85 -22.55 4.12
C ARG A 48 25.93 -21.60 4.65
N ILE A 49 26.08 -20.44 4.04
CA ILE A 49 27.05 -19.43 4.47
C ILE A 49 26.55 -18.71 5.72
N GLU A 50 25.26 -18.35 5.78
CA GLU A 50 24.64 -17.71 6.93
C GLU A 50 24.75 -18.58 8.19
N ASP A 51 24.42 -19.87 8.10
CA ASP A 51 24.52 -20.81 9.21
C ASP A 51 25.97 -20.87 9.76
N LYS A 52 26.96 -20.95 8.86
CA LYS A 52 28.38 -20.94 9.25
C LYS A 52 28.80 -19.62 9.89
N LEU A 53 28.38 -18.49 9.32
CA LEU A 53 28.69 -17.16 9.85
C LEU A 53 28.00 -16.92 11.19
N GLN A 54 26.84 -17.53 11.44
CA GLN A 54 26.15 -17.46 12.71
C GLN A 54 26.81 -18.34 13.77
N GLU A 55 27.26 -19.53 13.41
CA GLU A 55 27.99 -20.44 14.31
C GLU A 55 29.36 -19.87 14.71
N GLU A 56 30.10 -19.30 13.75
CA GLU A 56 31.45 -18.73 13.98
C GLU A 56 31.40 -17.24 14.35
N GLY A 57 30.22 -16.62 14.31
CA GLY A 57 30.02 -15.20 14.49
C GLY A 57 30.35 -14.72 15.90
N GLN A 58 31.26 -13.74 16.01
CA GLN A 58 31.50 -13.07 17.28
C GLN A 58 30.42 -12.01 17.55
N VAL A 59 29.94 -11.96 18.80
CA VAL A 59 29.00 -10.94 19.25
C VAL A 59 29.64 -9.55 19.06
N PRO A 60 29.02 -8.63 18.30
CA PRO A 60 29.56 -7.29 18.13
C PRO A 60 29.50 -6.51 19.46
N PRO A 61 30.46 -5.62 19.74
CA PRO A 61 30.43 -4.76 20.91
C PRO A 61 29.14 -3.92 20.99
N ASP A 62 28.55 -3.81 22.18
CA ASP A 62 27.31 -3.06 22.42
C ASP A 62 27.41 -1.57 22.01
N GLU A 63 28.61 -0.99 22.06
CA GLU A 63 28.88 0.37 21.60
C GLU A 63 28.57 0.57 20.12
N LEU A 64 28.78 -0.44 19.28
CA LEU A 64 28.47 -0.35 17.84
C LEU A 64 26.96 -0.21 17.62
N ARG A 65 26.15 -0.90 18.44
CA ARG A 65 24.69 -0.80 18.35
C ARG A 65 24.22 0.63 18.62
N THR A 66 24.77 1.29 19.64
CA THR A 66 24.38 2.66 19.99
C THR A 66 24.82 3.66 18.92
N LEU A 67 26.02 3.51 18.37
CA LEU A 67 26.54 4.34 17.28
C LEU A 67 25.68 4.24 16.01
N VAL A 68 25.32 3.02 15.60
CA VAL A 68 24.47 2.77 14.43
C VAL A 68 23.08 3.41 14.63
N LEU A 69 22.45 3.18 15.78
CA LEU A 69 21.15 3.77 16.10
C LEU A 69 21.18 5.30 16.17
N GLN A 70 22.28 5.88 16.65
CA GLN A 70 22.48 7.33 16.71
C GLN A 70 22.63 7.95 15.33
N ARG A 71 23.29 7.27 14.38
CA ARG A 71 23.43 7.74 12.98
C ARG A 71 22.05 7.93 12.34
N PHE A 72 21.18 6.93 12.45
CA PHE A 72 19.81 7.01 11.92
C PHE A 72 18.97 8.13 12.55
N ARG A 73 19.16 8.41 13.85
CA ARG A 73 18.49 9.54 14.54
C ARG A 73 19.02 10.90 14.09
N THR A 74 20.31 10.99 13.80
CA THR A 74 20.96 12.23 13.37
C THR A 74 20.57 12.61 11.94
N ASP A 75 20.45 11.63 11.04
CA ASP A 75 20.01 11.89 9.65
C ASP A 75 18.57 12.41 9.61
N LYS A 76 17.66 11.85 10.41
CA LYS A 76 16.29 12.39 10.57
C LYS A 76 16.27 13.81 11.12
N ARG A 77 17.11 14.12 12.11
CA ARG A 77 17.22 15.49 12.66
C ARG A 77 17.76 16.48 11.63
N LYS A 78 18.71 16.08 10.78
CA LYS A 78 19.24 16.91 9.71
C LYS A 78 18.20 17.19 8.64
N GLU A 79 17.38 16.19 8.26
CA GLU A 79 16.23 16.41 7.38
C GLU A 79 15.27 17.41 8.00
N GLU A 80 14.82 17.21 9.25
CA GLU A 80 13.90 18.12 9.95
C GLU A 80 14.45 19.56 10.10
N GLN A 81 15.76 19.71 10.35
CA GLN A 81 16.41 21.02 10.38
C GLN A 81 16.54 21.66 9.00
N ALA A 82 16.77 20.87 7.95
CA ALA A 82 16.73 21.35 6.58
C ALA A 82 15.34 21.92 6.27
N TRP A 83 14.26 21.17 6.53
CA TRP A 83 12.88 21.64 6.33
C TRP A 83 12.56 22.94 7.09
N ARG A 84 13.10 23.12 8.30
CA ARG A 84 12.91 24.36 9.10
C ARG A 84 13.66 25.58 8.52
N ASN A 85 14.80 25.37 7.88
CA ASN A 85 15.63 26.44 7.33
C ASN A 85 15.24 26.83 5.88
N TYR A 86 14.35 26.10 5.22
CA TYR A 86 13.87 26.42 3.86
C TYR A 86 12.96 27.65 3.77
N ASN A 87 12.47 28.20 4.89
CA ASN A 87 11.52 29.32 4.89
C ASN A 87 12.15 30.72 4.91
N THR A 88 13.47 30.85 4.80
CA THR A 88 14.14 32.15 4.95
C THR A 88 15.30 32.26 3.96
N HIS A 89 15.00 32.90 2.81
CA HIS A 89 15.89 33.44 1.76
C HIS A 89 15.99 32.68 0.42
N ARG A 90 15.29 33.29 -0.57
CA ARG A 90 15.56 33.51 -2.01
C ARG A 90 16.59 32.59 -2.71
N PRO A 91 16.21 31.89 -3.79
CA PRO A 91 17.11 30.98 -4.49
C PRO A 91 18.15 31.77 -5.29
N THR A 92 19.42 31.47 -5.11
CA THR A 92 20.48 31.86 -6.05
C THR A 92 21.40 30.68 -6.28
N ASN A 93 21.49 30.36 -7.57
CA ASN A 93 22.51 29.62 -8.29
C ASN A 93 22.25 28.13 -8.60
N PRO A 94 22.43 27.72 -9.88
CA PRO A 94 22.21 26.37 -10.39
C PRO A 94 23.51 25.57 -10.40
N GLY A 95 23.46 24.27 -10.10
CA GLY A 95 24.68 23.47 -10.15
C GLY A 95 24.56 22.00 -9.75
N ASN A 96 23.40 21.37 -9.90
CA ASN A 96 23.25 19.97 -9.53
C ASN A 96 22.35 19.27 -10.55
N THR A 97 22.99 18.60 -11.51
CA THR A 97 22.36 17.63 -12.40
C THR A 97 21.85 16.48 -11.53
N TYR A 98 20.55 16.46 -11.26
CA TYR A 98 19.89 15.28 -10.71
C TYR A 98 19.60 14.34 -11.86
N VAL A 99 20.28 13.19 -11.90
CA VAL A 99 19.84 12.06 -12.74
C VAL A 99 18.50 11.61 -12.17
N HIS A 100 17.43 11.89 -12.90
CA HIS A 100 16.12 11.29 -12.63
C HIS A 100 16.24 9.79 -12.89
N LEU A 101 16.54 9.00 -11.85
CA LEU A 101 16.22 7.58 -11.89
C LEU A 101 14.69 7.50 -11.82
N GLU A 102 14.04 7.25 -12.95
CA GLU A 102 12.63 6.91 -13.00
C GLU A 102 12.43 5.62 -12.19
N PRO A 103 11.67 5.63 -11.09
CA PRO A 103 11.37 4.41 -10.38
C PRO A 103 10.44 3.56 -11.25
N PHE A 104 10.95 2.43 -11.76
CA PHE A 104 10.23 1.40 -12.54
C PHE A 104 8.99 0.81 -11.84
N TRP A 105 8.72 1.21 -10.61
CA TRP A 105 7.57 0.80 -9.82
C TRP A 105 6.73 2.01 -9.41
N ASN A 106 6.20 2.73 -10.40
CA ASN A 106 5.19 3.76 -10.17
C ASN A 106 3.81 3.14 -9.89
N ARG A 107 3.71 2.32 -8.85
CA ARG A 107 2.44 1.89 -8.26
C ARG A 107 2.02 2.90 -7.19
N ARG A 108 2.00 4.18 -7.57
CA ARG A 108 1.19 5.15 -6.85
C ARG A 108 -0.24 4.77 -7.16
N ILE A 109 -0.88 4.06 -6.24
CA ILE A 109 -2.34 3.97 -6.17
C ILE A 109 -2.78 5.40 -5.84
N THR A 110 -2.80 6.27 -6.85
CA THR A 110 -3.45 7.55 -6.78
C THR A 110 -4.92 7.21 -6.76
N VAL A 111 -5.47 7.11 -5.56
CA VAL A 111 -6.92 6.97 -5.38
C VAL A 111 -7.50 8.20 -6.07
N SER A 112 -8.04 8.00 -7.26
CA SER A 112 -8.54 9.10 -8.08
C SER A 112 -9.58 9.83 -7.23
N ILE A 113 -9.46 11.15 -7.18
CA ILE A 113 -10.36 12.06 -6.44
C ILE A 113 -11.85 11.79 -6.74
N TRP A 114 -12.13 11.09 -7.84
CA TRP A 114 -13.41 10.55 -8.25
C TRP A 114 -14.07 9.59 -7.24
N TRP A 115 -13.32 8.81 -6.44
CA TRP A 115 -13.95 7.94 -5.43
C TRP A 115 -14.65 8.75 -4.33
N ARG A 116 -14.10 9.92 -3.96
CA ARG A 116 -14.75 10.84 -3.02
C ARG A 116 -16.04 11.42 -3.61
N CYS A 117 -16.01 11.82 -4.88
CA CYS A 117 -17.21 12.29 -5.58
C CYS A 117 -18.29 11.19 -5.66
N GLY A 118 -17.90 9.95 -5.96
CA GLY A 118 -18.81 8.81 -5.98
C GLY A 118 -19.46 8.55 -4.62
N PHE A 119 -18.70 8.62 -3.52
CA PHE A 119 -19.22 8.43 -2.17
C PHE A 119 -20.21 9.53 -1.77
N ILE A 120 -19.91 10.79 -2.09
CA ILE A 120 -20.80 11.94 -1.83
C ILE A 120 -22.11 11.78 -2.62
N ALA A 121 -22.04 11.40 -3.90
CA ALA A 121 -23.22 11.16 -4.72
C ALA A 121 -24.11 10.05 -4.14
N MET A 122 -23.51 8.94 -3.69
CA MET A 122 -24.22 7.83 -3.04
C MET A 122 -24.92 8.26 -1.74
N ALA A 123 -24.25 9.07 -0.92
CA ALA A 123 -24.81 9.61 0.32
C ALA A 123 -26.00 10.55 0.06
N VAL A 124 -25.92 11.40 -0.97
CA VAL A 124 -27.03 12.29 -1.35
C VAL A 124 -28.21 11.50 -1.92
N LEU A 125 -27.94 10.48 -2.73
CA LEU A 125 -28.99 9.65 -3.35
C LEU A 125 -29.75 8.85 -2.28
N THR A 126 -29.03 8.23 -1.34
CA THR A 126 -29.66 7.52 -0.21
C THR A 126 -30.50 8.44 0.68
N MET A 127 -30.02 9.65 0.99
CA MET A 127 -30.81 10.63 1.75
C MET A 127 -32.06 11.10 1.02
N SER A 128 -31.98 11.31 -0.31
CA SER A 128 -33.15 11.66 -1.13
C SER A 128 -34.22 10.56 -1.11
N LEU A 129 -33.81 9.30 -1.23
CA LEU A 129 -34.73 8.16 -1.15
C LEU A 129 -35.34 8.00 0.24
N ALA A 130 -34.57 8.21 1.30
CA ALA A 130 -35.08 8.16 2.67
C ALA A 130 -36.12 9.26 2.93
N ALA A 131 -35.84 10.49 2.51
CA ALA A 131 -36.78 11.60 2.62
C ALA A 131 -38.07 11.37 1.80
N SER A 132 -37.93 10.84 0.58
CA SER A 132 -39.06 10.49 -0.29
C SER A 132 -39.94 9.39 0.34
N THR A 133 -39.31 8.34 0.86
CA THR A 133 -39.99 7.22 1.52
C THR A 133 -40.74 7.69 2.77
N TRP A 134 -40.11 8.52 3.59
CA TRP A 134 -40.74 9.08 4.79
C TRP A 134 -41.95 9.96 4.45
N TYR A 135 -41.82 10.85 3.46
CA TYR A 135 -42.92 11.71 3.00
C TYR A 135 -44.09 10.90 2.44
N PHE A 136 -43.79 9.84 1.67
CA PHE A 136 -44.82 8.96 1.10
C PHE A 136 -45.59 8.21 2.19
N HIS A 137 -44.90 7.68 3.21
CA HIS A 137 -45.56 7.04 4.34
C HIS A 137 -46.47 8.00 5.11
N GLN A 138 -46.02 9.23 5.34
CA GLN A 138 -46.83 10.24 6.03
C GLN A 138 -48.09 10.61 5.21
N ARG A 139 -47.98 10.70 3.88
CA ARG A 139 -49.12 10.94 2.99
C ARG A 139 -50.07 9.75 2.91
N ALA A 140 -49.54 8.52 2.87
CA ALA A 140 -50.35 7.31 2.87
C ALA A 140 -51.20 7.20 4.15
N GLN A 141 -50.62 7.52 5.31
CA GLN A 141 -51.35 7.56 6.58
C GLN A 141 -52.49 8.58 6.58
N GLN A 142 -52.28 9.77 5.97
CA GLN A 142 -53.34 10.78 5.85
C GLN A 142 -54.52 10.31 4.99
N LEU A 143 -54.28 9.49 3.96
CA LEU A 143 -55.34 8.95 3.12
C LEU A 143 -56.18 7.89 3.86
N GLU A 144 -55.54 7.03 4.65
CA GLU A 144 -56.23 6.04 5.46
C GLU A 144 -57.12 6.67 6.52
N GLU A 145 -56.65 7.72 7.20
CA GLU A 145 -57.46 8.46 8.18
C GLU A 145 -58.69 9.11 7.55
N VAL A 146 -58.54 9.70 6.35
CA VAL A 146 -59.67 10.30 5.62
C VAL A 146 -60.68 9.22 5.22
N LEU A 147 -60.21 8.07 4.74
CA LEU A 147 -61.08 6.93 4.41
C LEU A 147 -61.79 6.36 5.63
N ILE A 148 -61.09 6.22 6.76
CA ILE A 148 -61.70 5.74 8.01
C ILE A 148 -62.76 6.73 8.49
N LYS A 149 -62.49 8.04 8.46
CA LYS A 149 -63.47 9.07 8.82
C LYS A 149 -64.70 9.05 7.91
N LEU A 150 -64.51 8.92 6.60
CA LEU A 150 -65.61 8.80 5.63
C LEU A 150 -66.42 7.51 5.86
N LYS A 151 -65.75 6.38 6.10
CA LYS A 151 -66.41 5.10 6.37
C LYS A 151 -67.19 5.13 7.68
N VAL A 152 -66.61 5.67 8.75
CA VAL A 152 -67.28 5.82 10.06
C VAL A 152 -68.46 6.78 9.94
N ALA A 153 -68.32 7.93 9.28
CA ALA A 153 -69.41 8.88 9.06
C ALA A 153 -70.56 8.27 8.24
N ALA A 154 -70.25 7.46 7.22
CA ALA A 154 -71.25 6.74 6.43
C ALA A 154 -71.99 5.67 7.26
N ILE A 155 -71.29 4.96 8.15
CA ILE A 155 -71.91 3.97 9.06
C ILE A 155 -72.83 4.67 10.06
N THR A 156 -72.38 5.77 10.68
CA THR A 156 -73.20 6.54 11.64
C THR A 156 -74.44 7.12 10.96
N HIS A 157 -74.34 7.56 9.70
CA HIS A 157 -75.52 8.05 8.96
C HIS A 157 -76.49 6.91 8.63
N SER A 158 -76.02 5.71 8.29
CA SER A 158 -76.90 4.56 8.03
C SER A 158 -77.67 4.09 9.26
N THR A 159 -77.11 4.22 10.46
CA THR A 159 -77.77 3.84 11.73
C THR A 159 -78.85 4.82 12.18
N ASP A 160 -78.84 6.06 11.70
CA ASP A 160 -79.82 7.10 12.05
C ASP A 160 -81.10 7.01 11.18
N ILE A 161 -81.03 6.35 10.01
CA ILE A 161 -82.15 6.23 9.06
C ILE A 161 -83.01 4.96 9.36
N THR A 162 -82.60 4.15 10.32
CA THR A 162 -83.28 2.89 10.69
C THR A 162 -83.97 2.92 12.06
N HIS A 163 -84.13 4.12 12.65
CA HIS A 163 -84.82 4.29 13.94
C HIS A 163 -86.05 5.21 13.85
#